data_AF-A0A0Q4GE25-F1
#
_entry.id   AF-A0A0Q4GE25-F1
#
_cell.length_a   1.000
_cell.length_b   1.000
_cell.length_c   1.000
_cell.angle_alpha   90.00
_cell.angle_beta   90.00
_cell.angle_gamma   90.00
#
_symmetry.space_group_name_H-M   'P 1'
#
loop_
_entity.id
_entity.type
_entity.pdbx_description
1 polymer ?
#
loop_
_entity_poly.entity_id
_entity_poly.type
_entity_poly.pdbx_seq_one_letter_code
_entity_poly.pdbx_strand_id
1 'polypeptide(L)'
;MQRCVIAACESFARDFEIYSIDETFLDLAGFEGRDLVAHANAMRAQVQLLITIPTCVGIAETKTLANLANVAAKKNPQFGGVAELREQGVRHDVMHAFAVGDVWGVGGATARKLTDLGIHTAGALRDMPMKQARAVGTVVLERLVAELRGVPSNAVEAVEPRRKGMAVTRSFGTPICDFERMRGALSQYALRAGEKLRSHGLVAARLTTFFHTNKHKPDRPQYGGSRMVTLHPMTNDSLELIAAARHGRMLAASP
;
A
#
# COMPACT_ATOMS: atom_id res chain seq x y z
N MET A 1 -0.67 17.81 -4.65
CA MET A 1 -1.78 17.28 -3.83
C MET A 1 -1.29 16.92 -2.44
N GLN A 2 -0.51 15.85 -2.24
CA GLN A 2 -0.02 15.42 -0.92
C GLN A 2 0.65 16.53 -0.09
N ARG A 3 1.60 17.28 -0.67
CA ARG A 3 2.26 18.41 0.01
C ARG A 3 1.28 19.48 0.50
N CYS A 4 0.19 19.70 -0.24
CA CYS A 4 -0.83 20.69 0.11
C CYS A 4 -1.71 20.20 1.26
N VAL A 5 -2.03 18.90 1.30
CA VAL A 5 -2.76 18.29 2.43
C VAL A 5 -1.93 18.37 3.71
N ILE A 6 -0.63 18.04 3.65
CA ILE A 6 0.27 18.15 4.81
C ILE A 6 0.31 19.59 5.31
N ALA A 7 0.54 20.56 4.42
CA ALA A 7 0.53 21.97 4.79
C ALA A 7 -0.80 22.42 5.43
N ALA A 8 -1.94 21.89 4.96
CA ALA A 8 -3.25 22.16 5.55
C ALA A 8 -3.43 21.52 6.93
N CYS A 9 -2.65 20.49 7.29
CA CYS A 9 -2.73 19.80 8.57
C CYS A 9 -1.62 20.21 9.56
N GLU A 10 -0.60 20.98 9.15
CA GLU A 10 0.61 21.25 9.96
C GLU A 10 0.33 21.70 11.39
N SER A 11 -0.69 22.54 11.62
CA SER A 11 -1.05 23.02 12.96
C SER A 11 -1.80 22.01 13.84
N PHE A 12 -2.16 20.85 13.30
CA PHE A 12 -3.00 19.85 13.98
C PHE A 12 -2.21 18.64 14.50
N ALA A 13 -0.93 18.52 14.17
CA ALA A 13 -0.09 17.42 14.64
C ALA A 13 1.31 17.91 14.97
N ARG A 14 2.01 17.15 15.81
CA ARG A 14 3.42 17.38 16.14
C ARG A 14 4.33 17.01 14.98
N ASP A 15 4.04 15.89 14.34
CA ASP A 15 4.83 15.31 13.26
C ASP A 15 3.95 14.51 12.29
N PHE A 16 4.49 14.23 11.11
CA PHE A 16 3.81 13.55 10.01
C PHE A 16 4.68 12.42 9.44
N GLU A 17 4.07 11.26 9.25
CA GLU A 17 4.67 10.16 8.51
C GLU A 17 3.88 9.90 7.22
N ILE A 18 4.51 10.20 6.09
CA ILE A 18 3.98 9.93 4.76
C ILE A 18 4.04 8.42 4.49
N TYR A 19 2.88 7.78 4.35
CA TYR A 19 2.81 6.35 4.04
C TYR A 19 2.56 6.09 2.55
N SER A 20 1.61 6.79 1.95
CA SER A 20 1.29 6.74 0.51
C SER A 20 0.96 8.14 -0.02
N ILE A 21 0.48 8.23 -1.26
CA ILE A 21 0.05 9.51 -1.86
C ILE A 21 -1.21 10.06 -1.16
N ASP A 22 -2.06 9.17 -0.66
CA ASP A 22 -3.38 9.43 -0.09
C ASP A 22 -3.50 9.10 1.41
N GLU A 23 -2.44 8.62 2.04
CA GLU A 23 -2.42 8.21 3.45
C GLU A 23 -1.18 8.74 4.18
N THR A 24 -1.43 9.38 5.32
CA THR A 24 -0.41 9.97 6.20
C THR A 24 -0.79 9.66 7.64
N PHE A 25 0.16 9.23 8.44
CA PHE A 25 -0.01 9.10 9.89
C PHE A 25 0.40 10.41 10.57
N LEU A 26 -0.38 10.83 11.55
CA LEU A 26 -0.17 12.07 12.30
C LEU A 26 0.17 11.72 13.74
N ASP A 27 1.20 12.37 14.26
CA ASP A 27 1.55 12.27 15.67
C ASP A 27 0.81 13.34 16.47
N LEU A 28 -0.13 12.90 17.31
CA LEU A 28 -0.96 13.76 18.14
C LEU A 28 -0.41 13.92 19.57
N ALA A 29 0.84 13.52 19.82
CA ALA A 29 1.48 13.77 21.11
C ALA A 29 1.52 15.27 21.43
N GLY A 30 1.12 15.64 22.64
CA GLY A 30 0.92 17.04 23.08
C GLY A 30 -0.48 17.60 22.84
N PHE A 31 -1.39 16.83 22.22
CA PHE A 31 -2.79 17.21 22.03
C PHE A 31 -3.75 16.44 22.96
N GLU A 32 -3.25 15.63 23.89
CA GLU A 32 -4.02 14.69 24.71
C GLU A 32 -5.05 15.35 25.62
N GLY A 33 -4.81 16.61 26.03
CA GLY A 33 -5.74 17.41 26.84
C GLY A 33 -6.92 17.99 26.06
N ARG A 34 -7.03 17.71 24.76
CA ARG A 34 -8.13 18.17 23.89
C ARG A 34 -9.12 17.05 23.63
N ASP A 35 -10.32 17.45 23.21
CA ASP A 35 -11.20 16.57 22.47
C ASP A 35 -10.57 16.29 21.09
N LEU A 36 -9.97 15.11 20.94
CA LEU A 36 -9.29 14.72 19.70
C LEU A 36 -10.26 14.53 18.54
N VAL A 37 -11.52 14.17 18.80
CA VAL A 37 -12.54 14.03 17.76
C VAL A 37 -12.91 15.41 17.22
N ALA A 38 -13.14 16.39 18.09
CA ALA A 38 -13.36 17.77 17.68
C ALA A 38 -12.14 18.36 16.95
N HIS A 39 -10.94 18.11 17.47
CA HIS A 39 -9.67 18.55 16.86
C HIS A 39 -9.47 17.97 15.45
N ALA A 40 -9.73 16.67 15.27
CA ALA A 40 -9.66 16.02 13.96
C ALA A 40 -10.76 16.51 13.00
N ASN A 41 -11.97 16.80 13.48
CA ASN A 41 -13.02 17.39 12.65
C ASN A 41 -12.66 18.80 12.17
N ALA A 42 -12.04 19.62 13.03
CA ALA A 42 -11.52 20.92 12.62
C ALA A 42 -10.43 20.80 11.54
N MET A 43 -9.52 19.83 11.69
CA MET A 43 -8.51 19.52 10.68
C MET A 43 -9.15 19.13 9.34
N ARG A 44 -10.15 18.23 9.36
CA ARG A 44 -10.87 17.81 8.16
C ARG A 44 -11.59 18.97 7.48
N ALA A 45 -12.21 19.85 8.25
CA ALA A 45 -12.85 21.05 7.73
C ALA A 45 -11.84 21.99 7.04
N GLN A 46 -10.65 22.15 7.62
CA GLN A 46 -9.57 22.93 7.01
C GLN A 46 -9.06 22.30 5.70
N VAL A 47 -8.86 20.98 5.67
CA VAL A 47 -8.48 20.27 4.43
C VAL A 47 -9.56 20.42 3.37
N GLN A 48 -10.84 20.30 3.75
CA GLN A 48 -11.96 20.47 2.83
C GLN A 48 -12.02 21.91 2.29
N LEU A 49 -11.78 22.92 3.14
CA LEU A 49 -11.79 24.33 2.74
C LEU A 49 -10.65 24.67 1.77
N LEU A 50 -9.43 24.23 2.08
CA LEU A 50 -8.23 24.62 1.35
C LEU A 50 -7.98 23.76 0.12
N ILE A 51 -8.27 22.46 0.22
CA ILE A 51 -7.85 21.45 -0.77
C ILE A 51 -9.05 20.80 -1.48
N THR A 52 -10.28 21.00 -0.96
CA THR A 52 -11.55 20.47 -1.50
C THR A 52 -11.66 18.95 -1.59
N ILE A 53 -10.76 18.23 -0.93
CA ILE A 53 -10.75 16.76 -0.87
C ILE A 53 -11.39 16.29 0.44
N PRO A 54 -12.44 15.45 0.37
CA PRO A 54 -13.01 14.85 1.57
C PRO A 54 -12.01 13.88 2.20
N THR A 55 -11.83 14.00 3.50
CA THR A 55 -10.92 13.15 4.27
C THR A 55 -11.66 12.45 5.41
N CYS A 56 -11.15 11.31 5.83
CA CYS A 56 -11.54 10.63 7.06
C CYS A 56 -10.33 10.52 7.97
N VAL A 57 -10.56 10.45 9.28
CA VAL A 57 -9.50 10.36 10.29
C VAL A 57 -9.81 9.21 11.24
N GLY A 58 -8.80 8.39 11.50
CA GLY A 58 -8.84 7.36 12.53
C GLY A 58 -7.86 7.68 13.65
N ILE A 59 -8.29 7.54 14.90
CA ILE A 59 -7.51 7.90 16.09
C ILE A 59 -7.36 6.67 16.99
N ALA A 60 -6.12 6.28 17.28
CA ALA A 60 -5.78 5.23 18.24
C ALA A 60 -4.29 5.30 18.63
N GLU A 61 -3.87 4.43 19.55
CA GLU A 61 -2.52 4.36 20.13
C GLU A 61 -1.47 3.74 19.21
N THR A 62 -1.91 2.92 18.24
CA THR A 62 -1.03 2.22 17.30
C THR A 62 -1.46 2.51 15.87
N LYS A 63 -0.52 2.44 14.92
CA LYS A 63 -0.81 2.74 13.51
C LYS A 63 -1.86 1.79 12.94
N THR A 64 -1.79 0.51 13.33
CA THR A 64 -2.75 -0.49 12.87
C THR A 64 -4.16 -0.19 13.40
N LEU A 65 -4.29 0.19 14.67
CA LEU A 65 -5.58 0.58 15.23
C LEU A 65 -6.10 1.89 14.63
N ALA A 66 -5.23 2.87 14.42
CA ALA A 66 -5.59 4.15 13.81
C ALA A 66 -6.05 3.94 12.36
N ASN A 67 -5.42 3.02 11.64
CA ASN A 67 -5.87 2.63 10.31
C ASN A 67 -7.24 1.94 10.35
N LEU A 68 -7.45 0.98 11.24
CA LEU A 68 -8.74 0.32 11.43
C LEU A 68 -9.85 1.33 11.79
N ALA A 69 -9.53 2.31 12.64
CA ALA A 69 -10.41 3.43 12.96
C ALA A 69 -10.76 4.24 11.71
N ASN A 70 -9.78 4.56 10.86
CA ASN A 70 -10.02 5.28 9.61
C ASN A 70 -10.92 4.48 8.65
N VAL A 71 -10.72 3.16 8.56
CA VAL A 71 -11.62 2.27 7.80
C VAL A 71 -13.03 2.31 8.38
N ALA A 72 -13.17 2.32 9.71
CA ALA A 72 -14.47 2.48 10.37
C ALA A 72 -15.13 3.82 10.09
N ALA A 73 -14.38 4.92 10.16
CA ALA A 73 -14.83 6.26 9.82
C ALA A 73 -15.34 6.38 8.37
N LYS A 74 -14.71 5.64 7.44
CA LYS A 74 -15.10 5.60 6.03
C LYS A 74 -16.36 4.75 5.78
N LYS A 75 -16.49 3.60 6.46
CA LYS A 75 -17.55 2.63 6.18
C LYS A 75 -18.82 2.83 7.02
N ASN A 76 -18.73 3.44 8.20
CA ASN A 76 -19.87 3.68 9.07
C ASN A 76 -20.17 5.19 9.19
N PRO A 77 -21.28 5.67 8.61
CA PRO A 77 -21.69 7.07 8.67
C PRO A 77 -21.87 7.64 10.08
N GLN A 78 -22.09 6.80 11.10
CA GLN A 78 -22.26 7.24 12.48
C GLN A 78 -21.03 7.96 13.04
N PHE A 79 -19.84 7.67 12.51
CA PHE A 79 -18.60 8.35 12.90
C PHE A 79 -18.46 9.75 12.27
N GLY A 80 -19.31 10.13 11.31
CA GLY A 80 -19.21 11.44 10.65
C GLY A 80 -17.86 11.68 9.96
N GLY A 81 -17.09 10.63 9.66
CA GLY A 81 -15.75 10.68 9.09
C GLY A 81 -14.59 10.85 10.08
N VAL A 82 -14.83 10.81 11.40
CA VAL A 82 -13.79 10.65 12.43
C VAL A 82 -14.16 9.51 13.37
N ALA A 83 -13.30 8.49 13.45
CA ALA A 83 -13.49 7.41 14.42
C ALA A 83 -12.32 7.38 15.40
N GLU A 84 -12.63 7.26 16.68
CA GLU A 84 -11.67 7.13 17.76
C GLU A 84 -11.84 5.78 18.44
N LEU A 85 -10.77 4.98 18.47
CA LEU A 85 -10.77 3.64 19.07
C LEU A 85 -9.94 3.59 20.35
N ARG A 86 -9.69 4.71 21.04
CA ARG A 86 -9.05 4.73 22.36
C ARG A 86 -9.98 4.17 23.45
N GLU A 87 -11.28 4.37 23.28
CA GLU A 87 -12.29 3.80 24.17
C GLU A 87 -12.51 2.30 23.89
N GLN A 88 -12.49 1.48 24.93
CA GLN A 88 -12.56 0.03 24.79
C GLN A 88 -13.88 -0.47 24.20
N GLY A 89 -15.02 0.16 24.53
CA GLY A 89 -16.34 -0.23 24.01
C GLY A 89 -16.42 -0.05 22.48
N VAL A 90 -16.15 1.16 22.01
CA VAL A 90 -16.12 1.46 20.57
C VAL A 90 -15.09 0.60 19.83
N ARG A 91 -13.90 0.41 20.42
CA ARG A 91 -12.87 -0.48 19.85
C ARG A 91 -13.38 -1.90 19.68
N HIS A 92 -14.02 -2.46 20.71
CA HIS A 92 -14.57 -3.81 20.68
C HIS A 92 -15.58 -3.94 19.54
N ASP A 93 -16.55 -3.04 19.46
CA ASP A 93 -17.61 -3.11 18.46
C ASP A 93 -17.07 -3.01 17.03
N VAL A 94 -16.12 -2.09 16.79
CA VAL A 94 -15.43 -1.99 15.50
C VAL A 94 -14.62 -3.25 15.20
N MET A 95 -13.91 -3.81 16.16
CA MET A 95 -13.13 -5.04 15.92
C MET A 95 -14.02 -6.25 15.58
N HIS A 96 -15.22 -6.32 16.14
CA HIS A 96 -16.17 -7.39 15.83
C HIS A 96 -16.91 -7.19 14.51
N ALA A 97 -17.17 -5.94 14.11
CA ALA A 97 -17.88 -5.63 12.87
C ALA A 97 -17.01 -5.73 11.61
N PHE A 98 -15.69 -5.52 11.72
CA PHE A 98 -14.79 -5.44 10.57
C PHE A 98 -14.11 -6.77 10.26
N ALA A 99 -14.05 -7.10 8.97
CA ALA A 99 -13.46 -8.34 8.51
C ALA A 99 -11.94 -8.34 8.73
N VAL A 100 -11.34 -9.51 8.87
CA VAL A 100 -9.89 -9.65 9.03
C VAL A 100 -9.10 -9.05 7.86
N GLY A 101 -9.67 -9.07 6.65
CA GLY A 101 -9.09 -8.46 5.45
C GLY A 101 -9.19 -6.94 5.40
N ASP A 102 -9.97 -6.31 6.29
CA ASP A 102 -10.00 -4.86 6.45
C ASP A 102 -8.84 -4.35 7.31
N VAL A 103 -8.11 -5.24 8.00
CA VAL A 103 -6.98 -4.86 8.83
C VAL A 103 -5.75 -4.54 7.97
N TRP A 104 -5.23 -3.34 8.14
CA TRP A 104 -4.01 -2.89 7.49
C TRP A 104 -2.83 -3.84 7.74
N GLY A 105 -2.16 -4.25 6.66
CA GLY A 105 -1.09 -5.27 6.69
C GLY A 105 -1.58 -6.70 6.45
N VAL A 106 -2.89 -6.98 6.47
CA VAL A 106 -3.46 -8.29 6.10
C VAL A 106 -3.79 -8.32 4.60
N GLY A 107 -2.84 -8.79 3.79
CA GLY A 107 -3.07 -9.01 2.35
C GLY A 107 -3.97 -10.20 2.06
N GLY A 108 -4.53 -10.28 0.85
CA GLY A 108 -5.53 -11.31 0.48
C GLY A 108 -5.09 -12.77 0.67
N ALA A 109 -3.78 -13.07 0.53
CA ALA A 109 -3.26 -14.41 0.83
C ALA A 109 -3.27 -14.72 2.33
N THR A 110 -2.89 -13.75 3.16
CA THR A 110 -2.93 -13.86 4.62
C THR A 110 -4.38 -13.91 5.13
N ALA A 111 -5.27 -13.09 4.57
CA ALA A 111 -6.69 -13.12 4.90
C ALA A 111 -7.32 -14.50 4.67
N ARG A 112 -7.00 -15.16 3.55
CA ARG A 112 -7.44 -16.54 3.27
C ARG A 112 -6.93 -17.52 4.33
N LYS A 113 -5.62 -17.53 4.61
CA LYS A 113 -5.05 -18.38 5.67
C LYS A 113 -5.72 -18.18 7.03
N LEU A 114 -6.04 -16.94 7.38
CA LEU A 114 -6.72 -16.61 8.64
C LEU A 114 -8.16 -17.10 8.63
N THR A 115 -8.87 -16.90 7.53
CA THR A 115 -10.25 -17.38 7.34
C THR A 115 -10.32 -18.91 7.40
N ASP A 116 -9.35 -19.62 6.81
CA ASP A 116 -9.24 -21.09 6.89
C ASP A 116 -9.01 -21.59 8.33
N LEU A 117 -8.49 -20.73 9.21
CA LEU A 117 -8.32 -20.98 10.65
C LEU A 117 -9.52 -20.51 11.50
N GLY A 118 -10.63 -20.10 10.87
CA GLY A 118 -11.81 -19.57 11.55
C GLY A 118 -11.68 -18.12 12.05
N ILE A 119 -10.62 -17.41 11.65
CA ILE A 119 -10.36 -16.02 12.04
C ILE A 119 -10.94 -15.10 10.97
N HIS A 120 -12.17 -14.62 11.21
CA HIS A 120 -12.91 -13.83 10.23
C HIS A 120 -12.94 -12.33 10.51
N THR A 121 -12.70 -11.90 11.75
CA THR A 121 -12.83 -10.50 12.18
C THR A 121 -11.50 -9.94 12.70
N ALA A 122 -11.40 -8.60 12.75
CA ALA A 122 -10.25 -7.94 13.37
C ALA A 122 -10.11 -8.30 14.87
N GLY A 123 -11.23 -8.49 15.57
CA GLY A 123 -11.26 -8.94 16.96
C GLY A 123 -10.73 -10.37 17.12
N ALA A 124 -11.16 -11.29 16.27
CA ALA A 124 -10.63 -12.65 16.29
C ALA A 124 -9.11 -12.69 16.02
N LEU A 125 -8.62 -11.81 15.13
CA LEU A 125 -7.19 -11.68 14.87
C LEU A 125 -6.44 -11.10 16.08
N ARG A 126 -6.98 -10.07 16.75
CA ARG A 126 -6.44 -9.53 18.00
C ARG A 126 -6.30 -10.63 19.06
N ASP A 127 -7.27 -11.53 19.15
CA ASP A 127 -7.29 -12.57 20.19
C ASP A 127 -6.42 -13.79 19.85
N MET A 128 -5.89 -13.86 18.62
CA MET A 128 -5.01 -14.94 18.18
C MET A 128 -3.74 -15.04 19.06
N PRO A 129 -3.36 -16.22 19.56
CA PRO A 129 -2.11 -16.40 20.30
C PRO A 129 -0.89 -15.95 19.49
N MET A 130 0.01 -15.18 20.11
CA MET A 130 1.18 -14.57 19.43
C MET A 130 2.05 -15.61 18.70
N LYS A 131 2.28 -16.78 19.32
CA LYS A 131 3.02 -17.89 18.71
C LYS A 131 2.35 -18.42 17.44
N GLN A 132 1.02 -18.49 17.45
CA GLN A 132 0.25 -18.93 16.27
C GLN A 132 0.29 -17.86 15.17
N ALA A 133 0.13 -16.58 15.53
CA ALA A 133 0.25 -15.46 14.60
C ALA A 133 1.63 -15.48 13.91
N ARG A 134 2.70 -15.70 14.67
CA ARG A 134 4.06 -15.86 14.13
C ARG A 134 4.18 -17.05 13.19
N ALA A 135 3.60 -18.20 13.53
CA ALA A 135 3.65 -19.39 12.68
C ALA A 135 2.95 -19.17 11.34
N VAL A 136 1.82 -18.45 11.33
CA VAL A 136 1.00 -18.22 10.13
C VAL A 136 1.56 -17.13 9.23
N GLY A 137 2.02 -16.02 9.82
CA GLY A 137 2.37 -14.79 9.10
C GLY A 137 3.70 -14.19 9.51
N THR A 138 4.58 -14.97 10.12
CA THR A 138 5.92 -14.56 10.60
C THR A 138 5.86 -13.48 11.66
N VAL A 139 7.00 -12.84 11.95
CA VAL A 139 7.07 -11.70 12.87
C VAL A 139 6.16 -10.55 12.47
N VAL A 140 5.82 -10.42 11.17
CA VAL A 140 4.92 -9.35 10.68
C VAL A 140 3.52 -9.50 11.25
N LEU A 141 2.92 -10.69 11.16
CA LEU A 141 1.58 -10.92 11.71
C LEU A 141 1.58 -10.91 13.24
N GLU A 142 2.65 -11.40 13.87
CA GLU A 142 2.84 -11.29 15.33
C GLU A 142 2.80 -9.81 15.78
N ARG A 143 3.54 -8.93 15.11
CA ARG A 143 3.53 -7.48 15.38
C ARG A 143 2.16 -6.86 15.13
N LEU A 144 1.49 -7.24 14.05
CA LEU A 144 0.14 -6.74 13.75
C LEU A 144 -0.86 -7.12 14.85
N VAL A 145 -0.79 -8.33 15.39
CA VAL A 145 -1.59 -8.74 16.55
C VAL A 145 -1.24 -7.92 17.80
N ALA A 146 0.04 -7.63 18.05
CA ALA A 146 0.46 -6.75 19.14
C ALA A 146 -0.12 -5.33 18.99
N GLU A 147 -0.10 -4.77 17.78
CA GLU A 147 -0.65 -3.45 17.51
C GLU A 147 -2.17 -3.38 17.71
N LEU A 148 -2.91 -4.42 17.28
CA LEU A 148 -4.34 -4.53 17.55
C LEU A 148 -4.65 -4.64 19.05
N ARG A 149 -3.69 -5.11 19.86
CA ARG A 149 -3.79 -5.12 21.34
C ARG A 149 -3.36 -3.79 21.97
N GLY A 150 -3.05 -2.78 21.16
CA GLY A 150 -2.60 -1.48 21.65
C GLY A 150 -1.11 -1.44 22.02
N VAL A 151 -0.32 -2.45 21.65
CA VAL A 151 1.13 -2.47 21.89
C VAL A 151 1.84 -2.02 20.60
N PRO A 152 2.47 -0.83 20.58
CA PRO A 152 3.21 -0.35 19.42
C PRO A 152 4.33 -1.33 19.07
N SER A 153 4.41 -1.75 17.81
CA SER A 153 5.38 -2.78 17.40
C SER A 153 5.98 -2.58 16.01
N ASN A 154 5.73 -1.43 15.38
CA ASN A 154 6.21 -1.12 14.02
C ASN A 154 5.91 -2.28 13.06
N ALA A 155 4.66 -2.75 13.06
CA ALA A 155 4.21 -3.89 12.27
C ALA A 155 4.47 -3.72 10.76
N VAL A 156 4.48 -2.47 10.30
CA VAL A 156 4.88 -2.08 8.95
C VAL A 156 6.18 -1.29 9.07
N GLU A 157 7.24 -1.81 8.44
CA GLU A 157 8.54 -1.14 8.40
C GLU A 157 8.41 0.16 7.60
N ALA A 158 8.52 1.30 8.31
CA ALA A 158 8.44 2.64 7.73
C ALA A 158 9.75 3.10 7.05
N VAL A 159 10.84 2.35 7.24
CA VAL A 159 12.07 2.58 6.47
C VAL A 159 11.79 2.07 5.07
N GLU A 160 11.71 2.96 4.07
CA GLU A 160 11.71 2.54 2.66
C GLU A 160 12.86 1.53 2.49
N PRO A 161 12.57 0.24 2.28
CA PRO A 161 13.63 -0.73 2.15
C PRO A 161 14.48 -0.29 0.98
N ARG A 162 15.80 -0.21 1.21
CA ARG A 162 16.80 0.20 0.22
C ARG A 162 16.37 -0.33 -1.15
N ARG A 163 15.98 0.55 -2.09
CA ARG A 163 15.23 0.18 -3.29
C ARG A 163 15.85 -1.03 -3.97
N LYS A 164 15.27 -2.22 -3.76
CA LYS A 164 15.79 -3.50 -4.26
C LYS A 164 15.53 -3.71 -5.75
N GLY A 165 14.74 -2.82 -6.34
CA GLY A 165 14.38 -2.84 -7.75
C GLY A 165 13.62 -1.58 -8.12
N MET A 166 13.50 -1.35 -9.42
CA MET A 166 12.76 -0.24 -9.99
C MET A 166 11.99 -0.74 -11.20
N ALA A 167 10.76 -0.28 -11.35
CA ALA A 167 9.92 -0.67 -12.47
C ALA A 167 9.29 0.55 -13.15
N VAL A 168 9.10 0.41 -14.46
CA VAL A 168 8.21 1.26 -15.25
C VAL A 168 7.11 0.35 -15.77
N THR A 169 5.92 0.52 -15.22
CA THR A 169 4.73 -0.26 -15.59
C THR A 169 3.62 0.67 -16.02
N ARG A 170 2.84 0.23 -17.02
CA ARG A 170 1.66 0.93 -17.52
C ARG A 170 0.66 -0.09 -18.01
N SER A 171 -0.62 0.18 -17.78
CA SER A 171 -1.71 -0.48 -18.49
C SER A 171 -1.93 0.23 -19.83
N PHE A 172 -2.25 -0.53 -20.87
CA PHE A 172 -2.64 0.04 -22.15
C PHE A 172 -4.14 0.36 -22.15
N GLY A 173 -4.53 1.49 -22.73
CA GLY A 173 -5.94 1.87 -22.86
C GLY A 173 -6.75 0.93 -23.76
N THR A 174 -6.07 0.30 -24.72
CA THR A 174 -6.61 -0.76 -25.57
C THR A 174 -5.68 -1.98 -25.59
N PRO A 175 -6.20 -3.21 -25.76
CA PRO A 175 -5.36 -4.40 -25.88
C PRO A 175 -4.38 -4.27 -27.06
N ILE A 176 -3.10 -4.55 -26.80
CA ILE A 176 -2.09 -4.68 -27.86
C ILE A 176 -2.13 -6.12 -28.36
N CYS A 177 -2.41 -6.29 -29.65
CA CYS A 177 -2.51 -7.59 -30.30
C CYS A 177 -1.38 -7.86 -31.31
N ASP A 178 -0.48 -6.89 -31.51
CA ASP A 178 0.63 -7.01 -32.45
C ASP A 178 1.99 -6.85 -31.77
N PHE A 179 2.95 -7.59 -32.28
CA PHE A 179 4.29 -7.66 -31.72
C PHE A 179 5.05 -6.34 -31.82
N GLU A 180 4.83 -5.58 -32.90
CA GLU A 180 5.56 -4.33 -33.14
C GLU A 180 5.20 -3.23 -32.16
N ARG A 181 3.91 -3.05 -31.85
CA ARG A 181 3.46 -2.13 -30.80
C ARG A 181 3.96 -2.56 -29.43
N MET A 182 3.96 -3.85 -29.12
CA MET A 182 4.52 -4.36 -27.86
C MET A 182 6.02 -4.04 -27.76
N ARG A 183 6.78 -4.26 -28.83
CA ARG A 183 8.21 -3.96 -28.91
C ARG A 183 8.49 -2.47 -28.76
N GLY A 184 7.68 -1.62 -29.39
CA GLY A 184 7.72 -0.16 -29.24
C GLY A 184 7.52 0.26 -27.78
N ALA A 185 6.48 -0.28 -27.13
CA ALA A 185 6.18 0.00 -25.73
C ALA A 185 7.29 -0.46 -24.78
N LEU A 186 7.82 -1.68 -24.97
CA LEU A 186 8.95 -2.19 -24.19
C LEU A 186 10.19 -1.29 -24.32
N SER A 187 10.46 -0.79 -25.52
CA SER A 187 11.58 0.13 -25.78
C SER A 187 11.39 1.45 -25.02
N GLN A 188 10.17 2.01 -25.06
CA GLN A 188 9.83 3.22 -24.33
C GLN A 188 9.96 3.01 -22.81
N TYR A 189 9.53 1.87 -22.28
CA TYR A 189 9.61 1.58 -20.85
C TYR A 189 11.05 1.35 -20.40
N ALA A 190 11.88 0.68 -21.21
CA ALA A 190 13.30 0.51 -20.94
C ALA A 190 14.04 1.87 -20.93
N LEU A 191 13.73 2.77 -21.87
CA LEU A 191 14.26 4.14 -21.90
C LEU A 191 13.92 4.89 -20.61
N ARG A 192 12.64 4.87 -20.21
CA ARG A 192 12.18 5.50 -18.96
C ARG A 192 12.79 4.86 -17.72
N ALA A 193 13.05 3.56 -17.74
CA ALA A 193 13.73 2.88 -16.65
C ALA A 193 15.18 3.37 -16.52
N GLY A 194 15.90 3.52 -17.64
CA GLY A 194 17.23 4.13 -17.66
C GLY A 194 17.25 5.56 -17.12
N GLU A 195 16.29 6.40 -17.53
CA GLU A 195 16.15 7.77 -17.01
C GLU A 195 15.98 7.79 -15.49
N LYS A 196 15.10 6.92 -14.95
CA LYS A 196 14.89 6.83 -13.50
C LYS A 196 16.10 6.25 -12.77
N LEU A 197 16.80 5.27 -13.33
CA LEU A 197 18.02 4.74 -12.73
C LEU A 197 19.07 5.85 -12.59
N ARG A 198 19.26 6.65 -13.65
CA ARG A 198 20.17 7.81 -13.63
C ARG A 198 19.74 8.88 -12.64
N SER A 199 18.45 9.22 -12.56
CA SER A 199 17.96 10.22 -11.61
C SER A 199 18.17 9.83 -10.14
N HIS A 200 18.37 8.53 -9.88
CA HIS A 200 18.65 7.99 -8.55
C HIS A 200 20.13 7.59 -8.35
N GLY A 201 21.01 7.82 -9.34
CA GLY A 201 22.42 7.43 -9.26
C GLY A 201 22.64 5.92 -9.19
N LEU A 202 21.73 5.12 -9.75
CA LEU A 202 21.74 3.65 -9.68
C LEU A 202 22.11 3.02 -11.03
N VAL A 203 22.58 1.78 -10.98
CA VAL A 203 22.78 0.88 -12.14
C VAL A 203 22.02 -0.42 -11.91
N ALA A 204 21.60 -1.08 -12.98
CA ALA A 204 20.89 -2.35 -12.94
C ALA A 204 21.82 -3.52 -13.26
N ALA A 205 21.82 -4.54 -12.41
CA ALA A 205 22.44 -5.84 -12.69
C ALA A 205 21.48 -6.82 -13.41
N ARG A 206 20.17 -6.56 -13.33
CA ARG A 206 19.12 -7.41 -13.90
C ARG A 206 18.02 -6.54 -14.46
N LEU A 207 17.50 -6.92 -15.62
CA LEU A 207 16.33 -6.34 -16.25
C LEU A 207 15.28 -7.42 -16.46
N THR A 208 14.07 -7.20 -15.94
CA THR A 208 12.94 -8.10 -16.16
C THR A 208 11.89 -7.38 -17.00
N THR A 209 11.55 -7.96 -18.15
CA THR A 209 10.40 -7.56 -18.96
C THR A 209 9.24 -8.49 -18.67
N PHE A 210 8.03 -7.95 -18.53
CA PHE A 210 6.84 -8.75 -18.29
C PHE A 210 5.59 -8.10 -18.88
N PHE A 211 4.58 -8.91 -19.16
CA PHE A 211 3.25 -8.46 -19.56
C PHE A 211 2.17 -9.41 -19.04
N HIS A 212 0.95 -8.91 -18.96
CA HIS A 212 -0.23 -9.69 -18.59
C HIS A 212 -1.41 -9.26 -19.46
N THR A 213 -2.29 -10.20 -19.78
CA THR A 213 -3.62 -9.92 -20.33
C THR A 213 -4.51 -9.27 -19.28
N ASN A 214 -5.64 -8.73 -19.72
CA ASN A 214 -6.59 -8.08 -18.81
C ASN A 214 -7.31 -9.11 -17.94
N LYS A 215 -6.88 -9.22 -16.67
CA LYS A 215 -7.48 -10.08 -15.64
C LYS A 215 -8.96 -9.79 -15.32
N HIS A 216 -9.47 -8.61 -15.71
CA HIS A 216 -10.87 -8.22 -15.50
C HIS A 216 -11.79 -8.62 -16.66
N LYS A 217 -11.27 -9.30 -17.69
CA LYS A 217 -12.06 -9.91 -18.77
C LYS A 217 -11.97 -11.43 -18.68
N PRO A 218 -12.70 -12.07 -17.74
CA PRO A 218 -12.62 -13.51 -17.51
C PRO A 218 -13.14 -14.32 -18.70
N ASP A 219 -13.91 -13.70 -19.58
CA ASP A 219 -14.39 -14.22 -20.86
C ASP A 219 -13.28 -14.42 -21.91
N ARG A 220 -12.04 -13.97 -21.62
CA ARG A 220 -10.90 -14.08 -22.54
C ARG A 220 -9.76 -14.90 -21.96
N PRO A 221 -8.95 -15.55 -22.82
CA PRO A 221 -7.74 -16.24 -22.39
C PRO A 221 -6.85 -15.34 -21.55
N GLN A 222 -6.46 -15.85 -20.38
CA GLN A 222 -5.56 -15.15 -19.47
C GLN A 222 -4.13 -15.66 -19.68
N TYR A 223 -3.20 -14.74 -19.91
CA TYR A 223 -1.80 -15.04 -20.11
C TYR A 223 -0.92 -14.00 -19.43
N GLY A 224 0.15 -14.48 -18.81
CA GLY A 224 1.20 -13.65 -18.23
C GLY A 224 2.55 -14.20 -18.65
N GLY A 225 3.43 -13.33 -19.15
CA GLY A 225 4.79 -13.68 -19.52
C GLY A 225 5.78 -12.81 -18.77
N SER A 226 6.93 -13.37 -18.39
CA SER A 226 8.07 -12.59 -17.93
C SER A 226 9.38 -13.18 -18.43
N ARG A 227 10.39 -12.33 -18.63
CA ARG A 227 11.74 -12.75 -18.98
C ARG A 227 12.75 -11.84 -18.30
N MET A 228 13.78 -12.44 -17.74
CA MET A 228 14.87 -11.74 -17.04
C MET A 228 16.16 -11.86 -17.84
N VAL A 229 16.91 -10.76 -17.90
CA VAL A 229 18.24 -10.68 -18.49
C VAL A 229 19.19 -10.13 -17.43
N THR A 230 20.37 -10.73 -17.31
CA THR A 230 21.44 -10.19 -16.46
C THR A 230 22.28 -9.22 -17.28
N LEU A 231 22.60 -8.07 -16.70
CA LEU A 231 23.38 -7.01 -17.32
C LEU A 231 24.79 -7.03 -16.72
N HIS A 232 25.77 -7.33 -17.56
CA HIS A 232 27.18 -7.30 -17.17
C HIS A 232 28.00 -6.58 -18.25
N PRO A 233 28.70 -5.47 -17.92
CA PRO A 233 28.69 -4.78 -16.62
C PRO A 233 27.28 -4.26 -16.25
N MET A 234 27.09 -3.92 -14.97
CA MET A 234 25.85 -3.29 -14.53
C MET A 234 25.68 -1.94 -15.22
N THR A 235 24.48 -1.63 -15.70
CA THR A 235 24.27 -0.46 -16.56
C THR A 235 23.00 0.30 -16.22
N ASN A 236 23.01 1.59 -16.51
CA ASN A 236 21.83 2.44 -16.59
C ASN A 236 21.73 3.12 -17.97
N ASP A 237 22.51 2.66 -18.94
CA ASP A 237 22.49 3.16 -20.31
C ASP A 237 21.18 2.77 -20.99
N SER A 238 20.52 3.74 -21.61
CA SER A 238 19.21 3.53 -22.20
C SER A 238 19.26 2.56 -23.39
N LEU A 239 20.33 2.59 -24.19
CA LEU A 239 20.45 1.77 -25.39
C LEU A 239 20.71 0.31 -25.00
N GLU A 240 21.58 0.08 -24.02
CA GLU A 240 21.83 -1.27 -23.48
C GLU A 240 20.57 -1.86 -22.84
N LEU A 241 19.80 -1.05 -22.09
CA LEU A 241 18.53 -1.50 -21.52
C LEU A 241 17.47 -1.79 -22.58
N ILE A 242 17.37 -0.99 -23.65
CA ILE A 242 16.45 -1.24 -24.77
C ILE A 242 16.85 -2.52 -25.49
N ALA A 243 18.14 -2.72 -25.77
CA ALA A 243 18.65 -3.93 -26.42
C ALA A 243 18.35 -5.18 -25.57
N ALA A 244 18.62 -5.12 -24.26
CA ALA A 244 18.31 -6.21 -23.32
C ALA A 244 16.81 -6.50 -23.25
N ALA A 245 15.96 -5.47 -23.19
CA ALA A 245 14.50 -5.62 -23.18
C ALA A 245 13.98 -6.31 -24.45
N ARG A 246 14.58 -6.00 -25.60
CA ARG A 246 14.21 -6.59 -26.91
C ARG A 246 14.74 -8.01 -27.10
N HIS A 247 15.92 -8.33 -26.56
CA HIS A 247 16.49 -9.68 -26.61
C HIS A 247 15.76 -10.68 -25.73
N GLY A 248 14.98 -10.19 -24.76
CA GLY A 248 13.93 -10.97 -24.12
C GLY A 248 12.81 -11.29 -25.11
N ARG A 249 13.02 -12.18 -26.09
CA ARG A 249 11.93 -12.75 -26.91
C ARG A 249 10.90 -13.35 -25.95
N MET A 250 9.79 -12.66 -25.80
CA MET A 250 8.60 -13.21 -25.17
C MET A 250 7.80 -13.81 -26.31
N LEU A 251 7.68 -15.13 -26.34
CA LEU A 251 6.80 -15.80 -27.28
C LEU A 251 5.38 -15.28 -27.00
N ALA A 252 4.86 -14.46 -27.90
CA ALA A 252 3.43 -14.24 -27.98
C ALA A 252 2.84 -15.60 -28.37
N ALA A 253 1.92 -16.11 -27.55
CA ALA A 253 1.13 -17.26 -27.93
C ALA A 253 0.44 -16.91 -29.26
N SER A 254 0.77 -17.67 -30.32
CA SER A 254 -0.07 -17.72 -31.51
C SER A 254 -1.47 -18.20 -31.11
N PRO A 255 -2.53 -17.75 -31.80
CA PRO A 255 -3.90 -18.14 -31.52
C PRO A 255 -4.12 -19.66 -31.57
#